data_AF-A0A6J7G5D3-F1
#
_entry.id   AF-A0A6J7G5D3-F1
#
_cell.length_a   1.000
_cell.length_b   1.000
_cell.length_c   1.000
_cell.angle_alpha   90.00
_cell.angle_beta   90.00
_cell.angle_gamma   90.00
#
_symmetry.space_group_name_H-M   'P 1'
#
loop_
_entity.id
_entity.type
_entity.pdbx_description
1 polymer ?
#
loop_
_entity_poly.entity_id
_entity_poly.type
_entity_poly.pdbx_seq_one_letter_code
_entity_poly.pdbx_strand_id
1 'polypeptide(L)'
;MVTPIVLVLQFTSGVFFIFNQLPSWMQNVASIFPLKWLTQGMRSVFLPESFASQEVAKSWEHGRVALMLTIWIAIGLVLALKTFRWERSR
;
A
#
# COMPACT_ATOMS: atom_id res chain seq x y z
N MET A 1 2.83 19.25 6.89
CA MET A 1 3.87 19.21 5.83
C MET A 1 3.89 17.79 5.28
N VAL A 2 3.63 17.59 3.98
CA VAL A 2 3.78 16.25 3.38
C VAL A 2 5.27 15.97 3.27
N THR A 3 5.78 15.00 4.02
CA THR A 3 7.19 14.59 3.93
C THR A 3 7.47 14.07 2.52
N PRO A 4 8.51 14.55 1.81
CA PRO A 4 8.79 14.18 0.41
C PRO A 4 8.80 12.68 0.13
N ILE A 5 9.19 11.88 1.13
CA ILE A 5 9.19 10.41 1.08
C ILE A 5 7.79 9.84 0.77
N VAL A 6 6.75 10.38 1.41
CA VAL A 6 5.37 9.92 1.23
C VAL A 6 4.85 10.31 -0.15
N LEU A 7 5.31 11.44 -0.71
CA LEU A 7 4.96 11.86 -2.07
C LEU A 7 5.46 10.85 -3.11
N VAL A 8 6.70 10.40 -2.99
CA VAL A 8 7.27 9.38 -3.88
C VAL A 8 6.43 8.10 -3.84
N LEU A 9 6.05 7.65 -2.64
CA LEU A 9 5.19 6.47 -2.49
C LEU A 9 3.81 6.65 -3.14
N GLN A 10 3.21 7.85 -3.06
CA GLN A 10 1.91 8.12 -3.68
C GLN A 10 1.98 8.01 -5.22
N PHE A 11 3.04 8.52 -5.83
CA PHE A 11 3.24 8.41 -7.27
C PHE A 11 3.44 6.96 -7.75
N THR A 12 4.21 6.17 -7.00
CA THR A 12 4.50 4.78 -7.38
C THR A 12 3.37 3.81 -7.03
N SER A 13 2.49 4.14 -6.07
CA SER A 13 1.45 3.24 -5.53
C SER A 13 0.07 3.43 -6.17
N GLY A 14 -0.02 4.17 -7.27
CA GLY A 14 -1.26 4.35 -8.00
C GLY A 14 -2.31 5.25 -7.32
N VAL A 15 -1.84 6.24 -6.54
CA VAL A 15 -2.69 7.31 -5.98
C VAL A 15 -2.94 8.40 -7.04
N PHE A 16 -1.90 8.80 -7.76
CA PHE A 16 -1.98 9.84 -8.79
C PHE A 16 -2.05 9.30 -10.22
N PHE A 17 -1.35 8.19 -10.49
CA PHE A 17 -1.31 7.56 -11.81
C PHE A 17 -2.01 6.20 -11.80
N ILE A 18 -2.46 5.74 -12.97
CA ILE A 18 -3.03 4.39 -13.10
C ILE A 18 -1.88 3.39 -12.95
N PHE A 19 -1.94 2.54 -11.92
CA PHE A 19 -0.85 1.63 -11.56
C PHE A 19 -0.42 0.69 -12.70
N ASN A 20 -1.38 0.25 -13.52
CA ASN A 20 -1.16 -0.56 -14.71
C ASN A 20 -0.24 0.11 -15.75
N GLN A 21 -0.28 1.44 -15.85
CA GLN A 21 0.50 2.20 -16.83
C GLN A 21 1.93 2.49 -16.37
N LEU A 22 2.26 2.18 -15.12
CA LEU A 22 3.60 2.39 -14.59
C LEU A 22 4.58 1.34 -15.13
N PRO A 23 5.88 1.69 -15.30
CA PRO A 23 6.90 0.70 -15.64
C PRO A 23 6.96 -0.46 -14.63
N SER A 24 7.27 -1.67 -15.09
CA SER A 24 7.29 -2.88 -14.26
C SER A 24 8.19 -2.78 -13.03
N TRP A 25 9.35 -2.14 -13.15
CA TRP A 25 10.25 -1.92 -12.01
C TRP A 25 9.59 -1.10 -10.90
N MET A 26 8.78 -0.09 -11.27
CA MET A 26 8.08 0.77 -10.33
C MET A 26 6.93 0.02 -9.65
N GLN A 27 6.21 -0.81 -10.41
CA GLN A 27 5.18 -1.69 -9.87
C GLN A 27 5.75 -2.69 -8.85
N ASN A 28 6.92 -3.27 -9.15
CA ASN A 28 7.59 -4.22 -8.28
C ASN A 28 8.02 -3.56 -6.96
N VAL A 29 8.64 -2.38 -7.03
CA VAL A 29 9.04 -1.62 -5.83
C VAL A 29 7.82 -1.21 -5.01
N ALA A 30 6.78 -0.66 -5.64
CA ALA A 30 5.56 -0.24 -4.96
C ALA A 30 4.82 -1.41 -4.28
N SER A 31 4.90 -2.62 -4.85
CA SER A 31 4.25 -3.82 -4.30
C SER A 31 4.86 -4.27 -2.97
N ILE A 32 6.03 -3.78 -2.59
CA ILE A 32 6.63 -4.04 -1.27
C ILE A 32 5.95 -3.20 -0.18
N PHE A 33 5.51 -1.99 -0.53
CA PHE A 33 4.98 -1.01 0.43
C PHE A 33 3.48 -1.18 0.66
N PRO A 34 2.95 -0.80 1.83
CA PRO A 34 1.55 -1.02 2.17
C PRO A 34 0.61 -0.15 1.33
N LEU A 35 1.07 1.01 0.85
CA LEU A 35 0.24 2.00 0.18
C LEU A 35 -0.38 1.47 -1.13
N LYS A 36 0.36 0.68 -1.91
CA LYS A 36 -0.16 0.06 -3.14
C LYS A 36 -1.33 -0.87 -2.85
N TRP A 37 -1.25 -1.66 -1.78
CA TRP A 37 -2.30 -2.60 -1.40
C TRP A 37 -3.54 -1.87 -0.87
N LEU A 38 -3.33 -0.78 -0.12
CA LEU A 38 -4.41 0.09 0.33
C LEU A 38 -5.17 0.72 -0.86
N THR A 39 -4.46 1.27 -1.84
CA THR A 39 -5.12 1.89 -3.01
C THR A 39 -5.90 0.88 -3.83
N GLN A 40 -5.37 -0.34 -4.00
CA GLN A 40 -6.07 -1.44 -4.66
C GLN A 40 -7.33 -1.87 -3.90
N GLY A 41 -7.27 -1.99 -2.57
CA GLY A 41 -8.44 -2.31 -1.74
C GLY A 41 -9.51 -1.22 -1.77
N MET A 42 -9.10 0.06 -1.80
CA MET A 42 -10.06 1.16 -1.97
C MET A 42 -10.75 1.09 -3.33
N ARG A 43 -9.99 0.82 -4.41
CA ARG A 43 -10.58 0.64 -5.75
C ARG A 43 -11.56 -0.53 -5.79
N SER A 44 -11.28 -1.64 -5.12
CA SER A 44 -12.21 -2.78 -5.12
C SER A 44 -13.54 -2.51 -4.40
N VAL A 45 -13.58 -1.56 -3.46
CA VAL A 45 -14.81 -1.13 -2.79
C VAL A 45 -15.64 -0.17 -3.65
N PHE A 46 -14.97 0.75 -4.35
CA PHE A 46 -15.66 1.80 -5.11
C PHE A 46 -15.93 1.46 -6.58
N LEU A 47 -15.20 0.50 -7.16
CA LEU A 47 -15.32 0.14 -8.57
C LEU A 47 -16.07 -1.20 -8.75
N PRO A 48 -16.87 -1.34 -9.83
CA PRO A 48 -17.51 -2.60 -10.18
C PRO A 48 -16.51 -3.72 -10.46
N GLU A 49 -16.95 -4.97 -10.32
CA GLU A 49 -16.12 -6.16 -10.55
C GLU A 49 -15.55 -6.23 -11.97
N SER A 50 -16.23 -5.66 -12.97
CA SER A 50 -15.71 -5.57 -14.35
C SER A 50 -14.36 -4.85 -14.46
N PHE A 51 -14.06 -3.92 -13.55
CA PHE A 51 -12.78 -3.22 -13.50
C PHE A 51 -11.64 -4.05 -12.92
N ALA A 52 -11.92 -5.18 -12.27
CA ALA A 52 -10.88 -6.09 -11.77
C ALA A 52 -9.95 -6.56 -12.90
N SER A 53 -10.49 -6.72 -14.11
CA SER A 53 -9.73 -7.11 -15.31
C SER A 53 -8.69 -6.08 -15.75
N GLN A 54 -8.82 -4.82 -15.33
CA GLN A 54 -7.89 -3.72 -15.66
C GLN A 54 -6.75 -3.59 -14.66
N GLU A 55 -6.83 -4.27 -13.50
CA GLU A 55 -5.73 -4.38 -12.55
C GLU A 55 -4.60 -5.26 -13.11
N VAL A 56 -3.39 -5.06 -12.59
CA VAL A 56 -2.18 -5.77 -13.05
C VAL A 56 -2.32 -7.29 -12.92
N ALA A 57 -2.98 -7.76 -11.86
CA ALA A 57 -3.24 -9.18 -11.64
C ALA A 57 -4.52 -9.70 -12.32
N LYS A 58 -5.23 -8.84 -13.07
CA LYS A 58 -6.57 -9.10 -13.64
C LYS A 58 -7.62 -9.52 -12.61
N SER A 59 -7.35 -9.23 -11.33
CA SER A 59 -8.17 -9.56 -10.18
C SER A 59 -7.92 -8.53 -9.09
N TRP A 60 -8.87 -8.39 -8.15
CA TRP A 60 -8.71 -7.52 -6.99
C TRP A 60 -7.73 -8.08 -5.95
N GLU A 61 -7.31 -9.34 -6.06
CA GLU A 61 -6.37 -10.00 -5.14
C GLU A 61 -6.69 -9.77 -3.64
N HIS A 62 -7.97 -9.80 -3.24
CA HIS A 62 -8.40 -9.48 -1.87
C HIS A 62 -7.60 -10.23 -0.79
N GLY A 63 -7.33 -11.52 -1.01
CA GLY A 63 -6.51 -12.34 -0.11
C GLY A 63 -5.07 -11.82 0.02
N ARG A 64 -4.45 -11.40 -1.09
CA ARG A 64 -3.09 -10.86 -1.09
C ARG A 64 -3.04 -9.46 -0.48
N VAL A 65 -4.03 -8.63 -0.77
CA VAL A 65 -4.19 -7.30 -0.14
C VAL A 65 -4.27 -7.45 1.39
N ALA A 66 -5.16 -8.31 1.87
CA ALA A 66 -5.31 -8.57 3.30
C ALA A 66 -4.01 -9.10 3.93
N LEU A 67 -3.33 -10.05 3.27
CA LEU A 67 -2.05 -10.61 3.72
C LEU A 67 -0.98 -9.52 3.87
N MET A 68 -0.77 -8.71 2.84
CA MET A 68 0.29 -7.70 2.82
C MET A 68 0.05 -6.59 3.84
N LEU A 69 -1.20 -6.13 3.97
CA LEU A 69 -1.56 -5.14 4.99
C LEU A 69 -1.38 -5.71 6.40
N THR A 70 -1.75 -6.98 6.62
CA THR A 70 -1.54 -7.64 7.92
C THR A 70 -0.07 -7.77 8.27
N ILE A 71 0.79 -8.12 7.29
CA ILE A 71 2.25 -8.17 7.48
C ILE A 71 2.77 -6.80 7.91
N TRP A 72 2.36 -5.71 7.25
CA TRP A 72 2.79 -4.36 7.60
C TRP A 72 2.27 -3.90 8.97
N ILE A 73 1.05 -4.28 9.35
CA ILE A 73 0.53 -4.07 10.70
C ILE A 73 1.39 -4.80 11.73
N ALA A 74 1.73 -6.07 11.49
CA ALA A 74 2.58 -6.85 12.38
C ALA A 74 3.98 -6.24 12.51
N ILE A 75 4.59 -5.79 11.41
CA ILE A 75 5.88 -5.09 11.42
C ILE A 75 5.78 -3.81 12.25
N GLY A 76 4.77 -2.97 12.00
CA GLY A 76 4.54 -1.73 12.74
C GLY A 76 4.33 -1.97 14.24
N LEU A 77 3.56 -3.00 14.59
CA LEU A 77 3.33 -3.40 15.98
C LEU A 77 4.62 -3.87 16.66
N VAL A 78 5.40 -4.74 16.02
CA VAL A 78 6.68 -5.22 16.55
C VAL A 78 7.66 -4.07 16.74
N LEU A 79 7.73 -3.15 15.77
CA LEU A 79 8.56 -1.95 15.88
C LEU A 79 8.10 -1.08 17.05
N ALA A 80 6.81 -0.78 17.16
CA ALA A 80 6.24 -0.01 18.26
C ALA A 80 6.56 -0.66 19.61
N LEU A 81 6.30 -1.96 19.78
CA LEU A 81 6.60 -2.66 21.03
C LEU A 81 8.09 -2.62 21.41
N LYS A 82 9.00 -2.62 20.43
CA LYS A 82 10.45 -2.57 20.67
C LYS A 82 11.00 -1.17 20.90
N THR A 83 10.46 -0.16 20.23
CA THR A 83 10.97 1.23 20.28
C THR A 83 10.24 2.11 21.26
N PHE A 84 9.01 1.75 21.63
CA PHE A 84 8.19 2.52 22.55
C PHE A 84 8.85 2.53 23.93
N ARG A 85 9.27 3.73 24.33
CA ARG A 85 9.78 4.03 25.67
C ARG A 85 8.89 5.11 26.24
N TRP A 86 8.37 4.89 27.44
CA TRP A 86 7.65 5.93 28.16
C TRP A 86 8.59 7.08 28.46
N GLU A 87 8.38 8.22 27.81
CA GLU A 87 9.07 9.45 28.13
C GLU A 87 8.47 9.99 29.43
N ARG A 88 9.17 9.74 30.56
CA ARG A 88 8.77 10.28 31.85
C ARG A 88 9.23 11.73 31.89
N SER A 89 8.40 12.62 31.33
CA SER A 89 8.54 14.07 31.54
C SER A 89 8.56 14.35 33.04
N ARG A 90 9.63 15.01 33.50
CA ARG A 90 9.60 15.74 34.77
C ARG A 90 8.69 16.96 34.64
#